data_AF-A0A2G9M2K9-F1
#
_entry.id   AF-A0A2G9M2K9-F1
#
_cell.length_a   1.000
_cell.length_b   1.000
_cell.length_c   1.000
_cell.angle_alpha   90.00
_cell.angle_beta   90.00
_cell.angle_gamma   90.00
#
_symmetry.space_group_name_H-M   'P 1'
#
loop_
_entity.id
_entity.type
_entity.pdbx_description
1 polymer ?
#
loop_
_entity_poly.entity_id
_entity_poly.type
_entity_poly.pdbx_seq_one_letter_code
_entity_poly.pdbx_strand_id
1 'polypeptide(L)' 'MILVKKIAKAADQGMAPGGFNIVQYNRPVAGQVIPHIHFHVIPRFKGDGIVLNWKQGSYKEGEIGEYAKNIKSFIS' A
#
# COMPACT_ATOMS: atom_id res chain seq x y z
N MET A 1 -11.44 -7.03 3.35
CA MET A 1 -11.36 -5.81 2.51
C MET A 1 -12.65 -4.99 2.41
N ILE A 2 -13.84 -5.55 2.63
CA ILE A 2 -15.12 -4.83 2.50
C ILE A 2 -15.18 -3.56 3.36
N LEU A 3 -14.68 -3.61 4.60
CA LEU A 3 -14.69 -2.48 5.52
C LEU A 3 -13.84 -1.31 5.03
N VAL A 4 -12.60 -1.55 4.60
CA VAL A 4 -11.69 -0.51 4.07
C VAL A 4 -12.34 0.21 2.88
N LYS A 5 -12.97 -0.54 1.97
CA LYS A 5 -13.73 0.03 0.84
C LYS A 5 -14.90 0.88 1.29
N LYS A 6 -15.65 0.46 2.32
CA LYS A 6 -16.78 1.23 2.88
C LYS A 6 -16.29 2.56 3.46
N ILE A 7 -15.22 2.53 4.25
CA ILE A 7 -14.63 3.74 4.85
C ILE A 7 -14.07 4.68 3.79
N ALA A 8 -13.33 4.16 2.80
CA ALA A 8 -12.80 4.99 1.71
C ALA A 8 -13.91 5.71 0.93
N LYS A 9 -15.02 5.03 0.64
CA LYS A 9 -16.18 5.66 -0.01
C LYS A 9 -16.85 6.74 0.85
N ALA A 10 -16.99 6.49 2.15
CA ALA A 10 -17.55 7.49 3.06
C ALA A 10 -16.67 8.73 3.15
N ALA A 11 -15.34 8.54 3.20
CA ALA A 11 -14.38 9.64 3.18
C ALA A 11 -14.42 10.43 1.86
N ASP A 12 -14.60 9.75 0.72
CA ASP A 12 -14.75 10.37 -0.59
C ASP A 12 -15.97 11.28 -0.66
N GLN A 13 -17.13 10.77 -0.25
CA GLN A 13 -18.37 11.54 -0.23
C GLN A 13 -18.33 12.71 0.76
N GLY A 14 -17.71 12.52 1.93
CA GLY A 14 -17.68 13.53 2.98
C GLY A 14 -16.65 14.64 2.76
N MET A 15 -15.63 14.41 1.94
CA MET A 15 -14.48 15.33 1.82
C MET A 15 -14.09 15.71 0.39
N ALA A 16 -14.65 15.03 -0.63
CA ALA A 16 -14.34 15.22 -2.05
C ALA A 16 -12.84 15.40 -2.36
N PRO A 17 -11.96 14.48 -1.92
CA PRO A 17 -10.53 14.58 -2.16
C PRO A 17 -10.19 14.34 -3.64
N GLY A 18 -8.99 14.74 -4.06
CA GLY A 18 -8.49 14.46 -5.41
C GLY A 18 -8.02 13.01 -5.63
N GLY A 19 -7.98 12.20 -4.56
CA GLY A 19 -7.59 10.79 -4.60
C GLY A 19 -7.40 10.20 -3.20
N PHE A 20 -6.85 8.98 -3.14
CA PHE A 20 -6.60 8.28 -1.88
C PHE A 20 -5.32 7.47 -1.91
N ASN A 21 -4.73 7.29 -0.72
CA ASN A 21 -3.87 6.14 -0.47
C ASN A 21 -4.51 5.20 0.55
N ILE A 22 -4.43 3.91 0.24
CA ILE A 22 -4.71 2.82 1.19
C ILE A 22 -3.37 2.17 1.48
N VAL A 23 -2.91 2.24 2.72
CA VAL A 23 -1.58 1.78 3.10
C VAL A 23 -1.66 0.84 4.29
N GLN A 24 -0.92 -0.26 4.20
CA GLN A 24 -0.75 -1.19 5.30
C GLN A 24 0.72 -1.63 5.33
N TYR A 25 1.35 -1.47 6.49
CA TYR A 25 2.75 -1.82 6.68
C TYR A 25 2.89 -3.09 7.51
N ASN A 26 3.76 -3.99 7.05
CA ASN A 26 4.12 -5.20 7.77
C ASN A 26 5.58 -5.12 8.17
N ARG A 27 5.84 -5.20 9.47
CA ARG A 27 7.18 -5.11 10.11
C ARG A 27 7.80 -3.70 10.06
N PRO A 28 8.76 -3.40 10.98
CA PRO A 28 9.31 -2.05 11.12
C PRO A 28 10.01 -1.51 9.88
N VAL A 29 10.70 -2.35 9.09
CA VAL A 29 11.41 -1.93 7.87
C VAL A 29 10.45 -1.34 6.83
N ALA A 30 9.20 -1.83 6.79
CA ALA A 30 8.17 -1.28 5.91
C ALA A 30 7.52 0.00 6.48
N GLY A 31 7.83 0.40 7.72
CA GLY A 31 7.24 1.55 8.40
C GLY A 31 6.19 1.22 9.47
N GLN A 32 6.01 -0.05 9.85
CA GLN A 32 5.07 -0.41 10.91
C GLN A 32 5.62 -0.03 12.29
N VAL A 33 4.98 0.95 12.94
CA VAL A 33 5.34 1.37 14.31
C VAL A 33 4.53 0.61 15.36
N ILE A 34 3.23 0.40 15.11
CA ILE A 34 2.35 -0.34 16.03
C ILE A 34 2.20 -1.79 15.53
N PRO A 35 2.58 -2.81 16.34
CA PRO A 35 2.56 -4.22 15.95
C PRO A 35 1.15 -4.83 16.00
N HIS A 36 0.18 -4.13 15.43
CA HIS A 36 -1.20 -4.57 15.22
C HIS A 36 -1.58 -4.27 13.78
N ILE A 37 -2.31 -5.17 13.11
CA ILE A 37 -2.70 -4.94 11.71
C ILE A 37 -3.70 -3.79 11.61
N HIS A 38 -3.35 -2.75 10.84
CA HIS A 38 -4.24 -1.62 10.59
C HIS A 38 -4.05 -1.11 9.16
N PHE A 39 -5.11 -0.50 8.63
CA PHE A 39 -5.10 0.12 7.32
C PHE A 39 -5.23 1.62 7.48
N HIS A 40 -4.30 2.36 6.92
CA HIS A 40 -4.46 3.79 6.71
C HIS A 40 -5.37 4.01 5.51
N VAL A 41 -6.40 4.85 5.69
CA VAL A 41 -7.22 5.40 4.61
C VAL A 41 -6.94 6.90 4.60
N ILE A 42 -6.18 7.36 3.60
CA ILE A 42 -5.65 8.73 3.56
C ILE A 42 -6.28 9.45 2.36
N PRO A 43 -7.30 10.30 2.56
CA PRO A 43 -7.77 11.24 1.55
C PRO A 43 -6.63 12.16 1.10
N ARG A 44 -6.47 12.36 -0.20
CA ARG A 44 -5.38 13.14 -0.79
C ARG A 44 -5.90 14.41 -1.42
N PHE A 45 -5.23 15.52 -1.12
CA PHE A 45 -5.56 16.83 -1.68
C PHE A 45 -4.35 17.37 -2.43
N LYS A 46 -4.61 18.15 -3.49
CA LYS A 46 -3.53 18.76 -4.27
C LYS A 46 -2.69 19.64 -3.34
N GLY A 47 -1.39 19.34 -3.22
CA GLY A 47 -0.46 20.10 -2.40
C GLY A 47 -0.37 19.69 -0.93
N ASP A 48 -0.94 18.55 -0.51
CA ASP A 48 -0.90 18.08 0.89
C ASP A 48 0.50 17.66 1.42
N GLY A 49 1.54 17.71 0.57
CA GLY A 49 2.92 17.42 0.96
C GLY A 49 3.21 15.94 1.24
N ILE A 50 2.24 15.03 1.13
CA ILE A 50 2.45 13.60 1.37
C ILE A 50 3.10 12.96 0.14
N VAL A 51 4.29 12.41 0.31
CA VAL A 51 5.02 11.68 -0.74
C VAL A 51 5.18 10.23 -0.34
N LEU A 52 4.58 9.32 -1.11
CA LEU A 52 4.91 7.90 -1.03
C LEU A 52 6.17 7.68 -1.87
N ASN A 53 7.31 7.55 -1.20
CA ASN A 53 8.63 7.47 -1.84
C ASN A 53 8.91 6.09 -2.46
N TRP A 54 8.02 5.63 -3.34
CA TRP A 54 8.22 4.41 -4.11
C TRP A 54 9.00 4.75 -5.39
N LYS A 55 10.18 4.16 -5.53
CA LYS A 55 10.99 4.25 -6.74
C LYS A 55 10.90 2.92 -7.48
N GLN A 56 10.42 2.96 -8.72
CA GLN A 56 10.40 1.78 -9.57
C GLN A 56 11.84 1.31 -9.83
N GLY A 57 12.12 0.06 -9.49
CA GLY A 57 13.37 -0.61 -9.85
C GLY A 57 13.26 -1.34 -11.20
N SER A 58 14.36 -1.97 -11.61
CA SER A 58 14.44 -2.87 -12.76
C SER A 58 14.94 -4.23 -12.32
N TYR A 59 14.54 -5.29 -13.02
CA TYR A 59 15.05 -6.64 -12.80
C TYR A 59 16.27 -6.92 -13.69
N LYS A 60 17.20 -7.73 -13.19
CA LYS A 60 18.25 -8.36 -14.00
C LYS A 60 17.67 -9.50 -14.84
N GLU A 61 18.42 -9.93 -15.85
CA GLU A 61 18.05 -11.10 -16.65
C GLU A 61 17.86 -12.34 -15.75
N GLY A 62 16.74 -13.05 -15.92
CA GLY A 62 16.38 -14.23 -15.12
C GLY A 62 15.83 -13.97 -13.71
N GLU A 63 16.07 -12.79 -13.11
CA GLU A 63 15.76 -12.49 -11.70
C GLU A 63 14.26 -12.57 -11.37
N ILE A 64 13.40 -12.06 -12.27
CA ILE A 64 11.94 -12.14 -12.08
C ILE A 64 11.43 -13.58 -12.04
N GLY A 65 12.04 -14.48 -12.83
CA GLY A 65 11.70 -15.90 -12.88
C GLY A 65 12.12 -16.62 -11.61
N GLU A 66 13.31 -16.30 -11.10
CA GLU A 66 13.79 -16.80 -9.81
C GLU A 66 12.88 -16.38 -8.66
N TYR A 67 12.53 -15.09 -8.58
CA TYR A 67 11.63 -14.58 -7.54
C TYR A 67 10.25 -15.24 -7.60
N ALA A 68 9.70 -15.41 -8.80
CA ALA A 68 8.43 -16.11 -8.97
C ALA A 68 8.50 -17.57 -8.51
N LYS A 69 9.59 -18.29 -8.81
CA LYS A 69 9.80 -19.67 -8.34
C LYS A 69 9.88 -19.73 -6.81
N ASN A 70 10.64 -18.84 -6.20
CA ASN A 70 10.81 -18.78 -4.75
C ASN A 70 9.50 -18.44 -4.04
N ILE A 71 8.70 -17.52 -4.57
CA ILE A 71 7.38 -17.21 -3.99
C ILE A 71 6.46 -18.43 -4.11
N LYS A 72 6.41 -19.07 -5.28
CA LYS A 72 5.55 -20.24 -5.52
C LYS A 72 5.90 -21.43 -4.64
N SER A 73 7.16 -21.62 -4.24
CA SER A 73 7.51 -22.74 -3.35
C SER A 73 6.89 -22.64 -1.95
N PHE A 74 6.35 -21.47 -1.57
CA PHE A 74 5.69 -21.25 -0.28
C PHE A 74 4.18 -21.00 -0.39
N ILE A 75 3.61 -21.16 -1.59
CA ILE A 75 2.16 -21.01 -1.83
C ILE A 75 1.67 -22.29 -2.48
N SER A 76 0.73 -22.98 -1.81
CA SER A 76 0.08 -24.20 -2.28
C SER A 76 -0.77 -23.98 -3.52
#